data_AF-A0A179SB89-F1
#
_entry.id   AF-A0A179SB89-F1
#
_cell.length_a   1.000
_cell.length_b   1.000
_cell.length_c   1.000
_cell.angle_alpha   90.00
_cell.angle_beta   90.00
_cell.angle_gamma   90.00
#
_symmetry.space_group_name_H-M   'P 1'
#
loop_
_entity.id
_entity.type
_entity.pdbx_description
1 polymer ?
#
loop_
_entity_poly.entity_id
_entity_poly.type
_entity_poly.pdbx_seq_one_letter_code
_entity_poly.pdbx_strand_id
1 'polypeptide(L)'
;MAFEDRWDDSIVTRESPPMRYDDDRDDDEQDPFIRDRLEEIYADQDDTPLPEPDDEPGQDLVPPAEPEMAMALPEEGLEEPVLTGAAAAAAARRQDAARKRIERAARRRQGVPDTRTVDSAVAWALARVLREAGVPELVRRAGTVEGLTVELAPILRYAMEALRARGVPSEMRRTVIAGKLLPGPTRRAG
;
A
#
# COMPACT_ATOMS: atom_id res chain seq x y z
N MET A 1 -5.91 -52.84 34.77
CA MET A 1 -4.50 -53.16 34.50
C MET A 1 -4.01 -52.18 33.46
N ALA A 2 -3.05 -51.36 33.86
CA ALA A 2 -2.47 -50.27 33.08
C ALA A 2 -1.52 -50.82 32.01
N PHE A 3 -1.48 -50.17 30.84
CA PHE A 3 -0.47 -50.43 29.81
C PHE A 3 0.44 -49.20 29.79
N GLU A 4 1.70 -49.43 30.14
CA GLU A 4 2.70 -48.43 30.47
C GLU A 4 3.21 -47.67 29.24
N ASP A 5 3.46 -46.39 29.46
CA ASP A 5 4.24 -45.47 28.64
C ASP A 5 5.66 -46.02 28.41
N ARG A 6 6.08 -46.05 27.13
CA ARG A 6 7.50 -46.11 26.78
C ARG A 6 7.74 -45.39 25.46
N TRP A 7 7.77 -44.05 25.53
CA TRP A 7 8.39 -43.23 24.50
C TRP A 7 9.85 -43.03 24.89
N ASP A 8 10.75 -43.69 24.14
CA ASP A 8 12.19 -43.54 24.22
C ASP A 8 12.59 -42.08 23.95
N ASP A 9 13.06 -41.42 25.00
CA ASP A 9 13.63 -40.08 24.97
C ASP A 9 15.10 -40.17 24.54
N SER A 10 15.33 -40.36 23.23
CA SER A 10 16.66 -40.22 22.62
C SER A 10 16.76 -38.86 21.92
N ILE A 11 16.90 -37.81 22.72
CA ILE A 11 17.35 -36.50 22.24
C ILE A 11 18.79 -36.67 21.75
N VAL A 12 18.93 -36.88 20.45
CA VAL A 12 20.17 -36.65 19.72
C VAL A 12 20.37 -35.15 19.66
N THR A 13 21.25 -34.62 20.51
CA THR A 13 21.84 -33.29 20.40
C THR A 13 22.61 -33.21 19.08
N ARG A 14 21.92 -32.80 18.01
CA ARG A 14 22.57 -32.28 16.81
C ARG A 14 23.15 -30.92 17.15
N GLU A 15 24.46 -30.88 17.40
CA GLU A 15 25.24 -29.65 17.34
C GLU A 15 25.06 -29.04 15.95
N SER A 16 24.37 -27.89 15.89
CA SER A 16 24.25 -27.10 14.67
C SER A 16 25.63 -26.54 14.30
N PRO A 17 26.09 -26.68 13.05
CA PRO A 17 27.33 -26.06 12.60
C PRO A 17 27.21 -24.52 12.63
N PRO A 18 28.32 -23.80 12.86
CA PRO A 18 28.30 -22.34 12.87
C PRO A 18 27.93 -21.78 11.49
N MET A 19 26.92 -20.91 11.48
CA MET A 19 26.56 -20.07 10.32
C MET A 19 27.78 -19.22 9.93
N ARG A 20 28.37 -19.51 8.77
CA ARG A 20 29.23 -18.56 8.06
C ARG A 20 28.31 -17.53 7.40
N TYR A 21 28.43 -16.28 7.83
CA TYR A 21 27.93 -15.15 7.07
C TYR A 21 28.98 -14.86 5.99
N ASP A 22 28.73 -15.36 4.78
CA ASP A 22 29.41 -14.83 3.59
C ASP A 22 28.74 -13.48 3.29
N ASP A 23 29.33 -12.41 3.82
CA ASP A 23 28.95 -11.02 3.61
C ASP A 23 29.70 -10.45 2.39
N ASP A 24 29.39 -11.01 1.22
CA ASP A 24 29.85 -10.51 -0.08
C ASP A 24 28.71 -9.76 -0.78
N ARG A 25 28.12 -8.79 -0.08
CA ARG A 25 27.26 -7.79 -0.74
C ARG A 25 28.13 -6.62 -1.14
N ASP A 26 28.69 -6.72 -2.34
CA ASP A 26 29.08 -5.55 -3.14
C ASP A 26 27.81 -4.73 -3.42
N ASP A 27 27.49 -3.81 -2.50
CA ASP A 27 26.31 -2.93 -2.49
C ASP A 27 26.62 -1.55 -3.10
N ASP A 28 27.44 -1.54 -4.16
CA ASP A 28 27.91 -0.32 -4.83
C ASP A 28 27.15 0.02 -6.13
N GLU A 29 26.22 -0.83 -6.56
CA GLU A 29 25.35 -0.56 -7.72
C GLU A 29 23.91 -0.28 -7.26
N GLN A 30 23.71 0.86 -6.61
CA GLN A 30 22.38 1.47 -6.62
C GLN A 30 22.01 1.77 -8.08
N ASP A 31 20.91 1.15 -8.54
CA ASP A 31 20.35 1.35 -9.89
C ASP A 31 20.26 2.87 -10.20
N PRO A 32 20.83 3.36 -11.32
CA PRO A 32 20.80 4.77 -11.68
C PRO A 32 19.37 5.35 -11.71
N PHE A 33 18.36 4.51 -11.98
CA PHE A 33 16.95 4.92 -11.91
C PHE A 33 16.49 5.26 -10.49
N ILE A 34 17.00 4.55 -9.47
CA ILE A 34 16.68 4.83 -8.06
C ILE A 34 17.34 6.14 -7.62
N ARG A 35 18.56 6.42 -8.11
CA ARG A 35 19.28 7.66 -7.80
C ARG A 35 18.57 8.90 -8.36
N ASP A 36 18.21 8.90 -9.65
CA ASP A 36 17.48 10.02 -10.28
C ASP A 36 16.13 10.28 -9.61
N ARG A 37 15.43 9.21 -9.21
CA ARG A 37 14.14 9.32 -8.52
C ARG A 37 14.28 9.88 -7.11
N LEU A 38 15.36 9.55 -6.41
CA LEU A 38 15.62 10.09 -5.07
C LEU A 38 16.03 11.56 -5.15
N GLU A 39 16.83 11.98 -6.13
CA GLU A 39 17.13 13.40 -6.36
C GLU A 39 15.88 14.23 -6.66
N GLU A 40 14.94 13.72 -7.47
CA GLU A 40 13.65 14.38 -7.72
C GLU A 40 12.82 14.55 -6.43
N ILE A 41 12.86 13.58 -5.51
CA ILE A 41 12.12 13.64 -4.23
C ILE A 41 12.78 14.61 -3.25
N TYR A 42 14.11 14.70 -3.22
CA TYR A 42 14.82 15.61 -2.32
C TYR A 42 14.76 17.06 -2.77
N ALA A 43 14.73 17.33 -4.08
CA ALA A 43 14.58 18.69 -4.61
C ALA A 43 13.21 19.32 -4.29
N ASP A 44 12.18 18.50 -4.03
CA ASP A 44 10.81 18.95 -3.74
C ASP A 44 10.55 19.16 -2.22
N GLN A 45 11.51 18.84 -1.34
CA GLN A 45 11.34 18.93 0.12
C GLN A 45 11.90 20.19 0.79
N ASP A 46 12.76 20.97 0.10
CA ASP A 46 13.46 22.12 0.72
C ASP A 46 12.71 23.47 0.64
N ASP A 47 11.56 23.54 -0.03
CA ASP A 47 10.80 24.80 -0.20
C ASP A 47 9.55 24.91 0.69
N THR A 48 9.48 24.14 1.79
CA THR A 48 8.46 24.42 2.81
C THR A 48 9.01 25.55 3.71
N PRO A 49 8.50 26.79 3.62
CA PRO A 49 8.96 27.85 4.50
C PRO A 49 8.77 27.40 5.95
N LEU A 50 9.86 27.38 6.72
CA LEU A 50 9.80 27.17 8.15
C LEU A 50 8.85 28.23 8.74
N PRO A 51 7.93 27.87 9.66
CA PRO A 51 7.17 28.88 10.37
C PRO A 51 8.17 29.81 11.06
N GLU A 52 8.04 31.12 10.84
CA GLU A 52 8.85 32.12 11.52
C GLU A 52 8.72 31.92 13.04
N PRO A 53 9.80 32.13 13.82
CA PRO A 53 9.71 32.05 15.27
C PRO A 53 8.72 33.10 15.77
N ASP A 54 7.76 32.66 16.59
CA ASP A 54 6.81 33.53 17.29
C ASP A 54 7.57 34.55 18.16
N ASP A 55 7.66 35.81 17.71
CA ASP A 55 8.05 36.93 18.57
C ASP A 55 6.89 37.25 19.52
N GLU A 56 7.06 36.92 20.80
CA GLU A 56 6.14 37.32 21.86
C GLU A 56 6.10 38.87 22.03
N PRO A 57 4.96 39.43 22.47
CA PRO A 57 4.61 40.82 22.21
C PRO A 57 5.28 41.79 23.21
N GLY A 58 6.17 42.64 22.70
CA GLY A 58 6.54 43.89 23.36
C GLY A 58 5.41 44.91 23.23
N GLN A 59 4.58 45.02 24.27
CA GLN A 59 3.64 46.12 24.45
C GLN A 59 4.42 47.43 24.58
N ASP A 60 4.37 48.28 23.55
CA ASP A 60 4.58 49.71 23.73
C ASP A 60 3.44 50.50 23.08
N LEU A 61 2.81 51.29 23.93
CA LEU A 61 1.62 52.08 23.72
C LEU A 61 1.87 53.21 22.72
N VAL A 62 1.16 53.20 21.59
CA VAL A 62 0.97 54.40 20.76
C VAL A 62 -0.54 54.67 20.66
N PRO A 63 -1.04 55.85 21.08
CA PRO A 63 -2.47 56.17 21.07
C PRO A 63 -3.03 56.33 19.64
N PRO A 64 -4.36 56.17 19.45
CA PRO A 64 -4.97 56.11 18.13
C PRO A 64 -5.00 57.49 17.46
N ALA A 65 -4.44 57.57 16.25
CA ALA A 65 -4.73 58.64 15.31
C ALA A 65 -5.99 58.29 14.50
N GLU A 66 -6.78 59.32 14.23
CA GLU A 66 -8.16 59.33 13.73
C GLU A 66 -8.36 58.73 12.32
N PRO A 67 -9.60 58.36 11.94
CA PRO A 67 -9.88 57.67 10.69
C PRO A 67 -9.94 58.65 9.51
N GLU A 68 -8.85 58.76 8.75
CA GLU A 68 -8.86 59.47 7.46
C GLU A 68 -9.07 58.51 6.29
N MET A 69 -10.26 58.64 5.71
CA MET A 69 -10.58 58.53 4.29
C MET A 69 -10.22 57.22 3.57
N ALA A 70 -11.27 56.40 3.42
CA ALA A 70 -11.39 55.39 2.39
C ALA A 70 -11.11 56.00 1.00
N MET A 71 -9.90 55.82 0.50
CA MET A 71 -9.67 55.83 -0.94
C MET A 71 -10.04 54.46 -1.48
N ALA A 72 -11.24 54.39 -2.04
CA ALA A 72 -11.68 53.29 -2.89
C ALA A 72 -10.71 53.18 -4.08
N LEU A 73 -9.81 52.20 -4.03
CA LEU A 73 -9.11 51.73 -5.21
C LEU A 73 -10.18 51.14 -6.15
N PRO A 74 -10.18 51.49 -7.44
CA PRO A 74 -11.09 50.87 -8.39
C PRO A 74 -10.84 49.36 -8.41
N GLU A 75 -11.91 48.57 -8.26
CA GLU A 75 -11.90 47.13 -8.44
C GLU A 75 -11.42 46.82 -9.86
N GLU A 76 -10.11 46.61 -10.01
CA GLU A 76 -9.56 45.94 -11.19
C GLU A 76 -10.19 44.56 -11.22
N GLY A 77 -10.99 44.33 -12.27
CA GLY A 77 -11.70 43.08 -12.48
C GLY A 77 -10.75 41.90 -12.32
N LEU A 78 -10.97 41.12 -11.27
CA LEU A 78 -10.50 39.74 -11.21
C LEU A 78 -11.27 38.99 -12.28
N GLU A 79 -10.81 39.08 -13.53
CA GLU A 79 -11.19 38.13 -14.56
C GLU A 79 -10.83 36.76 -13.99
N GLU A 80 -11.84 35.99 -13.57
CA GLU A 80 -11.64 34.59 -13.22
C GLU A 80 -10.91 33.95 -14.40
N PRO A 81 -9.70 33.39 -14.22
CA PRO A 81 -8.96 32.85 -15.34
C PRO A 81 -9.84 31.79 -15.97
N VAL A 82 -10.27 32.03 -17.21
CA VAL A 82 -11.11 31.11 -17.97
C VAL A 82 -10.30 29.83 -18.12
N LEU A 83 -10.57 28.86 -17.24
CA LEU A 83 -9.83 27.61 -17.18
C LEU A 83 -10.03 26.91 -18.51
N THR A 84 -8.99 26.93 -19.35
CA THR A 84 -8.92 26.08 -20.53
C THR A 84 -9.25 24.65 -20.10
N GLY A 85 -9.95 23.87 -20.93
CA GLY A 85 -10.43 22.53 -20.54
C GLY A 85 -9.30 21.61 -19.99
N ALA A 86 -8.05 21.87 -20.39
CA ALA A 86 -6.86 21.21 -19.85
C ALA A 86 -6.54 21.59 -18.39
N ALA A 87 -6.67 22.86 -18.00
CA ALA A 87 -6.46 23.32 -16.63
C ALA A 87 -7.55 22.80 -15.67
N ALA A 88 -8.81 22.82 -16.11
CA ALA A 88 -9.91 22.20 -15.36
C ALA A 88 -9.73 20.69 -15.19
N ALA A 89 -9.28 19.98 -16.25
CA ALA A 89 -9.00 18.55 -16.18
C ALA A 89 -7.81 18.23 -15.26
N ALA A 90 -6.77 19.06 -15.25
CA ALA A 90 -5.63 18.91 -14.34
C ALA A 90 -6.04 19.13 -12.87
N ALA A 91 -6.84 20.15 -12.60
CA ALA A 91 -7.41 20.41 -11.27
C ALA A 91 -8.28 19.24 -10.79
N ALA A 92 -9.16 18.70 -11.65
CA ALA A 92 -9.98 17.54 -11.35
C ALA A 92 -9.13 16.30 -11.00
N ARG A 93 -8.05 16.03 -11.77
CA ARG A 93 -7.12 14.94 -11.47
C ARG A 93 -6.42 15.10 -10.12
N ARG A 94 -6.04 16.33 -9.75
CA ARG A 94 -5.44 16.61 -8.43
C ARG A 94 -6.45 16.36 -7.30
N GLN A 95 -7.69 16.78 -7.46
CA GLN A 95 -8.76 16.53 -6.49
C GLN A 95 -9.07 15.04 -6.34
N ASP A 96 -9.15 14.29 -7.44
CA ASP A 96 -9.35 12.84 -7.42
C ASP A 96 -8.18 12.12 -6.75
N ALA A 97 -6.95 12.55 -7.01
CA ALA A 97 -5.76 12.02 -6.36
C ALA A 97 -5.79 12.29 -4.84
N ALA A 98 -6.17 13.50 -4.43
CA ALA A 98 -6.33 13.86 -3.02
C ALA A 98 -7.41 13.00 -2.34
N ARG A 99 -8.57 12.83 -2.97
CA ARG A 99 -9.65 11.95 -2.48
C ARG A 99 -9.16 10.52 -2.28
N LYS A 100 -8.45 9.95 -3.26
CA LYS A 100 -7.87 8.61 -3.16
C LYS A 100 -6.82 8.50 -2.06
N ARG A 101 -6.02 9.54 -1.81
CA ARG A 101 -5.06 9.58 -0.69
C ARG A 101 -5.77 9.56 0.66
N ILE A 102 -6.81 10.37 0.83
CA ILE A 102 -7.64 10.41 2.05
C ILE A 102 -8.32 9.06 2.28
N GLU A 103 -8.91 8.48 1.24
CA GLU A 103 -9.58 7.18 1.32
C GLU A 103 -8.60 6.05 1.70
N ARG A 104 -7.39 6.04 1.12
CA ARG A 104 -6.33 5.08 1.51
C ARG A 104 -5.83 5.32 2.93
N ALA A 105 -5.74 6.57 3.38
CA ALA A 105 -5.37 6.89 4.76
C ALA A 105 -6.46 6.41 5.74
N ALA A 106 -7.74 6.60 5.40
CA ALA A 106 -8.87 6.11 6.18
C ALA A 106 -8.88 4.56 6.25
N ARG A 107 -8.66 3.87 5.13
CA ARG A 107 -8.54 2.40 5.10
C ARG A 107 -7.38 1.88 5.95
N ARG A 108 -6.22 2.56 5.89
CA ARG A 108 -5.07 2.24 6.76
C ARG A 108 -5.41 2.40 8.24
N ARG A 109 -6.09 3.49 8.61
CA ARG A 109 -6.56 3.72 10.00
C ARG A 109 -7.57 2.65 10.46
N GLN A 110 -8.38 2.13 9.54
CA GLN A 110 -9.34 1.04 9.82
C GLN A 110 -8.70 -0.36 9.83
N GLY A 111 -7.39 -0.48 9.60
CA GLY A 111 -6.69 -1.77 9.56
C GLY A 111 -7.09 -2.65 8.36
N VAL A 112 -7.68 -2.06 7.32
CA VAL A 112 -8.03 -2.78 6.08
C VAL A 112 -6.75 -3.03 5.30
N PRO A 113 -6.42 -4.29 4.94
CA PRO A 113 -5.20 -4.59 4.18
C PRO A 113 -5.25 -3.93 2.80
N ASP A 114 -4.09 -3.44 2.33
CA ASP A 114 -3.99 -2.88 0.99
C ASP A 114 -4.33 -3.92 -0.08
N THR A 115 -4.83 -3.45 -1.22
CA THR A 115 -5.25 -4.30 -2.34
C THR A 115 -4.10 -5.17 -2.83
N ARG A 116 -2.88 -4.63 -2.91
CA ARG A 116 -1.68 -5.39 -3.32
C ARG A 116 -1.36 -6.54 -2.37
N THR A 117 -1.59 -6.35 -1.07
CA THR A 117 -1.41 -7.40 -0.06
C THR A 117 -2.38 -8.54 -0.29
N VAL A 118 -3.64 -8.24 -0.62
CA VAL A 118 -4.65 -9.26 -0.91
C VAL A 118 -4.34 -9.96 -2.23
N ASP A 119 -4.00 -9.23 -3.28
CA ASP A 119 -3.70 -9.78 -4.60
C ASP A 119 -2.46 -10.69 -4.57
N SER A 120 -1.41 -10.28 -3.87
CA SER A 120 -0.21 -11.12 -3.67
C SER A 120 -0.48 -12.36 -2.81
N ALA A 121 -1.43 -12.31 -1.86
CA ALA A 121 -1.88 -13.48 -1.12
C ALA A 121 -2.59 -14.50 -2.01
N VAL A 122 -3.50 -14.02 -2.86
CA VAL A 122 -4.26 -14.85 -3.80
C VAL A 122 -3.34 -15.44 -4.87
N ALA A 123 -2.44 -14.64 -5.45
CA ALA A 123 -1.48 -15.11 -6.44
C ALA A 123 -0.56 -16.19 -5.86
N TRP A 124 -0.06 -16.00 -4.64
CA TRP A 124 0.75 -17.01 -3.95
C TRP A 124 -0.05 -18.30 -3.70
N ALA A 125 -1.30 -18.18 -3.25
CA ALA A 125 -2.17 -19.32 -2.99
C ALA A 125 -2.46 -20.12 -4.27
N LEU A 126 -2.79 -19.44 -5.37
CA LEU A 126 -2.98 -20.06 -6.67
C LEU A 126 -1.70 -20.77 -7.13
N ALA A 127 -0.55 -20.09 -7.09
CA ALA A 127 0.73 -20.68 -7.48
C ALA A 127 1.07 -21.92 -6.64
N ARG A 128 0.72 -21.91 -5.35
CA ARG A 128 0.88 -23.07 -4.47
C ARG A 128 -0.01 -24.24 -4.91
N VAL A 129 -1.30 -24.01 -5.14
CA VAL A 129 -2.24 -25.05 -5.60
C VAL A 129 -1.78 -25.65 -6.93
N LEU A 130 -1.35 -24.81 -7.87
CA LEU A 130 -0.88 -25.26 -9.18
C LEU A 130 0.39 -26.13 -9.07
N ARG A 131 1.33 -25.76 -8.19
CA ARG A 131 2.54 -26.57 -7.93
C ARG A 131 2.21 -27.90 -7.27
N GLU A 132 1.35 -27.91 -6.25
CA GLU A 132 0.94 -29.15 -5.57
C GLU A 132 0.20 -30.10 -6.51
N ALA A 133 -0.52 -29.57 -7.51
CA ALA A 133 -1.19 -30.35 -8.54
C ALA A 133 -0.29 -30.75 -9.73
N GLY A 134 1.00 -30.38 -9.75
CA GLY A 134 1.91 -30.67 -10.86
C GLY A 134 1.51 -30.03 -12.19
N VAL A 135 0.77 -28.92 -12.13
CA VAL A 135 0.30 -28.21 -13.33
C VAL A 135 1.46 -27.68 -14.18
N PRO A 136 2.55 -27.10 -13.62
CA PRO A 136 3.67 -26.65 -14.44
C PRO A 136 4.25 -27.76 -15.32
N GLU A 137 4.42 -28.96 -14.76
CA GLU A 137 4.89 -30.15 -15.48
C GLU A 137 3.88 -30.57 -16.56
N LEU A 138 2.59 -30.57 -16.25
CA LEU A 138 1.52 -30.88 -17.19
C LEU A 138 1.52 -29.89 -18.37
N VAL A 139 1.62 -28.59 -18.09
CA VAL A 139 1.63 -27.53 -19.11
C VAL A 139 2.87 -27.62 -19.97
N ARG A 140 4.05 -27.91 -19.40
CA ARG A 140 5.27 -28.14 -20.19
C ARG A 140 5.14 -29.33 -21.13
N ARG A 141 4.39 -30.37 -20.75
CA ARG A 141 4.16 -31.56 -21.58
C ARG A 141 3.06 -31.36 -22.63
N ALA A 142 1.95 -30.71 -22.25
CA ALA A 142 0.77 -30.55 -23.09
C ALA A 142 0.86 -29.32 -24.01
N GLY A 143 1.67 -28.32 -23.66
CA GLY A 143 1.80 -27.07 -24.40
C GLY A 143 0.62 -26.11 -24.27
N THR A 144 -0.41 -26.43 -23.47
CA THR A 144 -1.60 -25.62 -23.27
C THR A 144 -2.12 -25.70 -21.84
N VAL A 145 -2.88 -24.67 -21.44
CA VAL A 145 -3.64 -24.59 -20.18
C VAL A 145 -5.15 -24.70 -20.41
N GLU A 146 -5.58 -24.89 -21.66
CA GLU A 146 -6.99 -24.97 -22.03
C GLU A 146 -7.65 -26.19 -21.37
N GLY A 147 -8.83 -25.96 -20.76
CA GLY A 147 -9.56 -26.99 -20.02
C GLY A 147 -9.05 -27.26 -18.61
N LEU A 148 -8.02 -26.55 -18.12
CA LEU A 148 -7.58 -26.68 -16.74
C LEU A 148 -8.62 -26.09 -15.78
N THR A 149 -9.14 -26.93 -14.90
CA THR A 149 -10.00 -26.51 -13.79
C THR A 149 -9.21 -26.54 -12.48
N VAL A 150 -9.45 -25.55 -11.62
CA VAL A 150 -8.80 -25.45 -10.31
C VAL A 150 -9.87 -25.27 -9.25
N GLU A 151 -9.79 -26.10 -8.21
CA GLU A 151 -10.67 -26.02 -7.06
C GLU A 151 -10.44 -24.72 -6.26
N LEU A 152 -11.52 -24.00 -5.96
CA LEU A 152 -11.44 -22.72 -5.26
C LEU A 152 -11.13 -22.90 -3.76
N ALA A 153 -11.62 -23.97 -3.13
CA ALA A 153 -11.49 -24.16 -1.68
C ALA A 153 -10.02 -24.20 -1.19
N PRO A 154 -9.09 -24.93 -1.84
CA PRO A 154 -7.66 -24.87 -1.50
C PRO A 154 -7.06 -23.46 -1.64
N ILE A 155 -7.44 -22.72 -2.69
CA ILE A 155 -6.97 -21.33 -2.91
C ILE A 155 -7.40 -20.44 -1.75
N LEU A 156 -8.67 -20.53 -1.33
CA LEU A 156 -9.19 -19.76 -0.21
C LEU A 156 -8.45 -20.07 1.09
N ARG A 157 -8.18 -21.35 1.35
CA ARG A 157 -7.44 -21.80 2.54
C ARG A 157 -6.03 -21.19 2.57
N TYR A 158 -5.27 -21.33 1.49
CA TYR A 158 -3.90 -20.80 1.40
C TYR A 158 -3.86 -19.27 1.37
N ALA A 159 -4.84 -18.61 0.76
CA ALA A 159 -4.91 -17.14 0.80
C ALA A 159 -5.16 -16.62 2.21
N MET A 160 -6.04 -17.28 2.99
CA MET A 160 -6.25 -16.95 4.41
C MET A 160 -4.99 -17.16 5.23
N GLU A 161 -4.23 -18.23 4.99
CA GLU A 161 -2.94 -18.49 5.64
C GLU A 161 -1.91 -17.41 5.31
N ALA A 162 -1.78 -17.03 4.03
CA ALA A 162 -0.87 -15.99 3.60
C ALA A 162 -1.23 -14.60 4.17
N LEU A 163 -2.52 -14.29 4.31
CA LEU A 163 -2.96 -13.06 4.99
C LEU A 163 -2.73 -13.12 6.51
N ARG A 164 -2.85 -14.31 7.12
CA ARG A 164 -2.53 -14.50 8.54
C ARG A 164 -1.05 -14.21 8.81
N ALA A 165 -0.16 -14.74 7.98
CA ALA A 165 1.28 -14.50 8.09
C ALA A 165 1.65 -13.01 7.96
N ARG A 166 0.82 -12.22 7.26
CA ARG A 166 0.97 -10.77 7.10
C ARG A 166 0.24 -9.95 8.18
N GLY A 167 -0.22 -10.59 9.26
CA GLY A 167 -0.85 -9.91 10.39
C GLY A 167 -2.31 -9.45 10.15
N VAL A 168 -2.97 -9.91 9.09
CA VAL A 168 -4.36 -9.51 8.82
C VAL A 168 -5.33 -10.20 9.79
N PRO A 169 -6.21 -9.46 10.49
CA PRO A 169 -7.20 -10.01 11.42
C PRO A 169 -8.15 -11.01 10.78
N SER A 170 -8.58 -12.02 11.54
CA SER A 170 -9.36 -13.15 11.01
C SER A 170 -10.68 -12.75 10.34
N GLU A 171 -11.40 -11.80 10.92
CA GLU A 171 -12.66 -11.28 10.37
C GLU A 171 -12.42 -10.56 9.04
N MET A 172 -11.36 -9.75 8.98
CA MET A 172 -10.98 -8.99 7.80
C MET A 172 -10.58 -9.90 6.64
N ARG A 173 -9.85 -11.00 6.91
CA ARG A 173 -9.40 -11.96 5.88
C ARG A 173 -10.55 -12.51 5.05
N ARG A 174 -11.65 -12.92 5.69
CA ARG A 174 -12.81 -13.48 4.99
C ARG A 174 -13.46 -12.45 4.09
N THR A 175 -13.69 -11.24 4.63
CA THR A 175 -14.34 -10.14 3.89
C THR A 175 -13.53 -9.71 2.68
N VAL A 176 -12.22 -9.52 2.81
CA VAL A 176 -11.39 -9.03 1.70
C VAL A 176 -11.18 -10.10 0.62
N ILE A 177 -11.08 -11.38 1.00
CA ILE A 177 -11.00 -12.48 0.04
C ILE A 177 -12.33 -12.67 -0.67
N ALA A 178 -13.45 -12.64 0.07
CA ALA A 178 -14.79 -12.75 -0.50
C ALA A 178 -15.06 -11.63 -1.52
N GLY A 179 -14.73 -10.38 -1.18
CA GLY A 179 -14.88 -9.24 -2.10
C GLY A 179 -13.99 -9.31 -3.34
N LYS A 180 -12.94 -10.16 -3.35
CA LYS A 180 -12.03 -10.35 -4.48
C LYS A 180 -12.37 -11.55 -5.35
N LEU A 181 -12.74 -12.67 -4.74
CA LEU A 181 -12.90 -13.95 -5.44
C LEU A 181 -14.35 -14.33 -5.69
N LEU A 182 -15.29 -13.76 -4.94
CA LEU A 182 -16.71 -13.95 -5.21
C LEU A 182 -17.17 -12.78 -6.07
N PRO A 183 -17.87 -13.03 -7.20
CA PRO A 183 -18.48 -11.96 -7.95
C PRO A 183 -19.42 -11.19 -7.03
N GLY A 184 -19.10 -9.92 -6.77
CA GLY A 184 -20.06 -9.00 -6.16
C GLY A 184 -21.30 -8.89 -7.06
N PRO A 185 -22.45 -8.41 -6.54
CA PRO A 185 -23.58 -8.11 -7.39
C PRO A 185 -23.08 -7.15 -8.48
N THR A 186 -23.06 -7.64 -9.72
CA THR A 186 -22.75 -6.82 -10.88
C THR A 186 -23.75 -5.68 -10.85
N ARG A 187 -23.29 -4.47 -10.49
CA ARG A 187 -24.08 -3.27 -10.78
C ARG A 187 -24.17 -3.24 -12.30
N ARG A 188 -25.28 -3.76 -12.83
CA ARG A 188 -25.66 -3.50 -14.22
C ARG A 188 -25.73 -1.98 -14.32
N ALA A 189 -24.79 -1.41 -15.07
CA ALA A 189 -24.94 -0.05 -15.54
C ALA A 189 -26.25 -0.03 -16.34
N GLY A 190 -27.23 0.70 -15.82
CA GLY A 190 -28.42 1.10 -16.58
C GLY A 190 -28.12 2.33 -17.41
#